data_AF-A0A3M2D8Y2-F1
#
_entry.id   AF-A0A3M2D8Y2-F1
#
_cell.length_a   1.000
_cell.length_b   1.000
_cell.length_c   1.000
_cell.angle_alpha   90.00
_cell.angle_beta   90.00
_cell.angle_gamma   90.00
#
_symmetry.space_group_name_H-M   'P 1'
#
loop_
_entity.id
_entity.type
_entity.pdbx_description
1 polymer ?
#
loop_
_entity_poly.entity_id
_entity_poly.type
_entity_poly.pdbx_seq_one_letter_code
_entity_poly.pdbx_strand_id
1 'polypeptide(L)'
;MRPRFLFTVADSRRVGMRIVAEYSFNGGDQIKTKKQRLYGEVVEAIRAVDAHSLEKKTSKEKTMNGVELYSPIEMNKAIKDELGAKGWEPVKIPCQYDLISDEVCQLAQVADEILKCRAKFKTQRLMVEFIAEKLSGCEDLPFKIKSPQAVLKTLKEKGLVCCNRGNNRFSFGKDMQTEDLAPLLTLDFVGYREMDFVKDKVGVEVQFGKYSFMVYNVCAKMTIFKKMGHIEYGIEIVPTKELQKEMSTGVSFYEQFVWDLEQRGVSNIDIPVLVIGIAP
;
A
#
# COMPACT_ATOMS: atom_id res chain seq x y z
N MET A 1 -28.03 3.44 4.64
CA MET A 1 -28.09 4.54 5.62
C MET A 1 -27.79 5.81 4.83
N ARG A 2 -28.56 6.90 4.95
CA ARG A 2 -28.41 8.07 4.07
C ARG A 2 -27.10 8.83 4.38
N PRO A 3 -26.39 9.38 3.37
CA PRO A 3 -25.24 10.26 3.61
C PRO A 3 -25.62 11.42 4.52
N ARG A 4 -24.77 11.71 5.51
CA ARG A 4 -25.00 12.78 6.47
C ARG A 4 -24.10 13.96 6.13
N PHE A 5 -24.70 15.02 5.61
CA PHE A 5 -24.03 16.32 5.52
C PHE A 5 -23.96 16.95 6.91
N LEU A 6 -22.75 17.37 7.29
CA LEU A 6 -22.51 18.11 8.51
C LEU A 6 -22.71 19.58 8.19
N PHE A 7 -23.92 20.09 8.45
CA PHE A 7 -24.17 21.52 8.41
C PHE A 7 -23.39 22.18 9.55
N THR A 8 -22.19 22.64 9.24
CA THR A 8 -21.42 23.53 10.10
C THR A 8 -21.54 24.92 9.51
N VAL A 9 -21.89 25.91 10.35
CA VAL A 9 -21.77 27.31 9.96
C VAL A 9 -20.30 27.54 9.64
N ALA A 10 -20.01 28.02 8.43
CA ALA A 10 -18.64 28.36 8.03
C ALA A 10 -18.09 29.38 9.03
N ASP A 11 -17.22 28.92 9.93
CA ASP A 11 -16.45 29.81 10.78
C ASP A 11 -15.34 30.39 9.93
N SER A 12 -15.52 31.63 9.48
CA SER A 12 -14.60 32.37 8.62
C SER A 12 -13.21 32.61 9.25
N ARG A 13 -12.98 32.13 10.48
CA ARG A 13 -11.69 32.17 11.18
C ARG A 13 -10.94 30.83 11.19
N ARG A 14 -11.53 29.72 10.71
CA ARG A 14 -10.80 28.45 10.61
C ARG A 14 -9.97 28.42 9.34
N VAL A 15 -8.67 28.24 9.52
CA VAL A 15 -7.65 28.27 8.45
C VAL A 15 -7.43 26.89 7.81
N GLY A 16 -7.99 25.82 8.35
CA GLY A 16 -7.78 24.46 7.84
C GLY A 16 -9.04 23.74 7.37
N MET A 17 -8.86 22.66 6.61
CA MET A 17 -9.94 21.97 5.91
C MET A 17 -11.08 21.54 6.85
N ARG A 18 -12.29 21.62 6.31
CA ARG A 18 -13.53 21.24 6.98
C ARG A 18 -13.97 19.84 6.56
N ILE A 19 -14.52 19.10 7.52
CA ILE A 19 -15.27 17.87 7.25
C ILE A 19 -16.71 18.28 6.96
N VAL A 20 -17.11 18.11 5.70
CA VAL A 20 -18.41 18.54 5.19
C VAL A 20 -19.43 17.41 5.26
N ALA A 21 -19.01 16.17 5.06
CA ALA A 21 -19.92 15.04 5.03
C ALA A 21 -19.25 13.74 5.50
N GLU A 22 -20.06 12.83 6.03
CA GLU A 22 -19.64 11.48 6.42
C GLU A 22 -20.65 10.44 5.91
N TYR A 23 -20.12 9.33 5.40
CA TYR A 23 -20.91 8.17 4.96
C TYR A 23 -20.40 6.90 5.66
N SER A 24 -21.31 6.21 6.34
CA SER A 24 -21.04 4.94 7.02
C SER A 24 -21.31 3.77 6.08
N PHE A 25 -20.25 3.23 5.50
CA PHE A 25 -20.31 2.00 4.71
C PHE A 25 -20.11 0.80 5.63
N ASN A 26 -21.06 -0.14 5.63
CA ASN A 26 -21.05 -1.35 6.47
C ASN A 26 -20.77 -1.09 7.98
N GLY A 27 -21.30 0.02 8.51
CA GLY A 27 -21.16 0.39 9.93
C GLY A 27 -19.82 1.06 10.27
N GLY A 28 -19.17 1.71 9.30
CA GLY A 28 -17.92 2.44 9.50
C GLY A 28 -17.96 3.53 10.56
N ASP A 29 -19.12 4.15 10.81
CA ASP A 29 -19.32 5.15 11.87
C ASP A 29 -19.01 4.65 13.29
N GLN A 30 -19.02 3.33 13.51
CA GLN A 30 -18.58 2.72 14.77
C GLN A 30 -17.15 3.09 15.15
N ILE A 31 -16.29 3.47 14.19
CA ILE A 31 -14.93 3.93 14.47
C ILE A 31 -14.90 5.14 15.41
N LYS A 32 -15.92 6.00 15.34
CA LYS A 32 -16.02 7.23 16.14
C LYS A 32 -16.19 6.95 17.63
N THR A 33 -16.76 5.80 17.98
CA THR A 33 -16.96 5.37 19.38
C THR A 33 -15.93 4.31 19.78
N LYS A 34 -15.68 3.31 18.95
CA LYS A 34 -14.79 2.18 19.27
C LYS A 34 -13.30 2.53 19.15
N LYS A 35 -12.95 3.50 18.30
CA LYS A 35 -11.57 3.94 18.04
C LYS A 35 -11.49 5.47 18.08
N GLN A 36 -12.19 6.09 19.04
CA GLN A 36 -12.37 7.55 19.14
C GLN A 36 -11.05 8.34 19.04
N ARG A 37 -9.99 7.85 19.70
CA ARG A 37 -8.65 8.47 19.63
C ARG A 37 -8.13 8.55 18.20
N LEU A 38 -8.16 7.45 17.46
CA LEU A 38 -7.64 7.36 16.10
C LEU A 38 -8.48 8.19 15.11
N TYR A 39 -9.81 8.17 15.27
CA TYR A 39 -10.69 9.07 14.52
C TYR A 39 -10.36 10.54 14.82
N GLY A 40 -10.11 10.89 16.09
CA GLY A 40 -9.69 12.24 16.49
C GLY A 40 -8.38 12.67 15.81
N GLU A 41 -7.37 11.81 15.77
CA GLU A 41 -6.10 12.08 15.08
C GLU A 41 -6.30 12.36 13.58
N VAL A 42 -7.19 11.61 12.91
CA VAL A 42 -7.52 11.84 11.49
C VAL A 42 -8.24 13.18 11.29
N VAL A 43 -9.20 13.50 12.16
CA VAL A 43 -9.91 14.79 12.12
C VAL A 43 -8.96 15.97 12.34
N GLU A 44 -8.02 15.83 13.27
CA GLU A 44 -6.98 16.83 13.52
C GLU A 44 -6.06 17.00 12.31
N ALA A 45 -5.62 15.90 11.69
CA ALA A 45 -4.78 15.95 10.49
C ALA A 45 -5.47 16.68 9.33
N ILE A 46 -6.75 16.39 9.07
CA ILE A 46 -7.54 17.10 8.06
C ILE A 46 -7.61 18.60 8.39
N ARG A 47 -7.91 18.95 9.64
CA ARG A 47 -8.08 20.35 10.08
C ARG A 47 -6.79 21.14 10.19
N ALA A 48 -5.63 20.49 10.18
CA ALA A 48 -4.33 21.15 10.21
C ALA A 48 -3.92 21.66 8.82
N VAL A 49 -4.47 21.10 7.74
CA VAL A 49 -4.11 21.48 6.37
C VAL A 49 -4.85 22.74 5.95
N ASP A 50 -4.11 23.81 5.68
CA ASP A 50 -4.62 25.01 5.00
C ASP A 50 -4.49 24.85 3.48
N ALA A 51 -5.60 24.53 2.82
CA ALA A 51 -5.63 24.33 1.37
C ALA A 51 -5.21 25.57 0.57
N HIS A 52 -5.46 26.78 1.08
CA HIS A 52 -5.12 28.04 0.38
C HIS A 52 -3.62 28.34 0.43
N SER A 53 -2.90 27.78 1.40
CA SER A 53 -1.44 27.91 1.53
C SER A 53 -0.65 26.97 0.61
N LEU A 54 -1.30 25.95 0.05
CA LEU A 54 -0.66 24.93 -0.78
C LEU A 54 -0.37 25.45 -2.19
N GLU A 55 0.69 24.93 -2.81
CA GLU A 55 1.01 25.23 -4.20
C GLU A 55 -0.14 24.82 -5.12
N LYS A 56 -0.63 25.80 -5.88
CA LYS A 56 -1.64 25.60 -6.91
C LYS A 56 -1.00 25.12 -8.20
N LYS A 57 -1.77 24.40 -9.00
CA LYS A 57 -1.37 24.03 -10.35
C LYS A 57 -2.11 24.87 -11.39
N THR A 58 -1.42 25.20 -12.47
CA THR A 58 -2.05 25.80 -13.65
C THR A 58 -2.65 24.70 -14.52
N SER A 59 -3.94 24.82 -14.84
CA SER A 59 -4.60 23.85 -15.71
C SER A 59 -4.18 23.98 -17.17
N LYS A 60 -4.04 22.84 -17.85
CA LYS A 60 -3.78 22.73 -19.30
C LYS A 60 -4.98 22.15 -20.06
N GLU A 61 -6.12 21.98 -19.39
CA GLU A 61 -7.33 21.42 -19.99
C GLU A 61 -8.00 22.46 -20.91
N LYS A 62 -8.50 22.05 -22.08
CA LYS A 62 -9.06 22.98 -23.09
C LYS A 62 -10.15 23.91 -22.53
N THR A 63 -10.96 23.42 -21.60
CA THR A 63 -12.09 24.14 -21.01
C THR A 63 -11.70 25.11 -19.89
N MET A 64 -10.46 25.07 -19.39
CA MET A 64 -10.00 25.83 -18.21
C MET A 64 -8.51 26.16 -18.27
N ASN A 65 -7.96 26.30 -19.48
CA ASN A 65 -6.54 26.55 -19.68
C ASN A 65 -6.10 27.84 -18.99
N GLY A 66 -5.04 27.78 -18.19
CA GLY A 66 -4.48 28.93 -17.46
C GLY A 66 -5.12 29.20 -16.09
N VAL A 67 -6.18 28.48 -15.70
CA VAL A 67 -6.80 28.64 -14.36
C VAL A 67 -5.92 28.00 -13.29
N GLU A 68 -5.75 28.69 -12.15
CA GLU A 68 -5.13 28.13 -10.95
C GLU A 68 -6.11 27.25 -10.19
N LEU A 69 -5.70 26.00 -9.92
CA LEU A 69 -6.51 24.99 -9.26
C LEU A 69 -5.74 24.40 -8.08
N TYR A 70 -6.45 23.84 -7.10
CA TYR A 70 -5.81 23.03 -6.07
C TYR A 70 -5.12 21.82 -6.71
N SER A 71 -3.90 21.57 -6.27
CA SER A 71 -3.12 20.42 -6.69
C SER A 71 -3.54 19.19 -5.89
N PRO A 72 -4.07 18.13 -6.54
CA PRO A 72 -4.36 16.87 -5.86
C PRO A 72 -3.11 16.24 -5.22
N ILE A 73 -1.94 16.49 -5.80
CA ILE A 73 -0.65 15.95 -5.31
C ILE A 73 -0.29 16.64 -4.00
N GLU A 74 -0.29 17.97 -3.98
CA GLU A 74 0.05 18.75 -2.78
C GLU A 74 -0.95 18.51 -1.66
N MET A 75 -2.24 18.41 -1.97
CA MET A 75 -3.28 18.18 -0.97
C MET A 75 -3.21 16.76 -0.38
N ASN A 76 -2.97 15.74 -1.22
CA ASN A 76 -2.67 14.38 -0.72
C ASN A 76 -1.45 14.42 0.21
N LYS A 77 -0.37 15.06 -0.23
CA LYS A 77 0.88 15.13 0.52
C LYS A 77 0.69 15.82 1.87
N ALA A 78 0.02 16.96 1.93
CA ALA A 78 -0.19 17.71 3.16
C ALA A 78 -0.94 16.90 4.23
N ILE A 79 -2.04 16.22 3.85
CA ILE A 79 -2.79 15.36 4.78
C ILE A 79 -1.94 14.15 5.19
N LYS A 80 -1.19 13.56 4.25
CA LYS A 80 -0.29 12.43 4.51
C LYS A 80 0.82 12.80 5.50
N ASP A 81 1.41 13.98 5.36
CA ASP A 81 2.45 14.48 6.27
C ASP A 81 1.90 14.66 7.69
N GLU A 82 0.69 15.23 7.84
CA GLU A 82 0.02 15.39 9.14
C GLU A 82 -0.31 14.05 9.81
N LEU A 83 -0.76 13.05 9.04
CA LEU A 83 -0.98 11.70 9.55
C LEU A 83 0.35 11.03 9.93
N GLY A 84 1.38 11.15 9.11
CA GLY A 84 2.72 10.62 9.38
C GLY A 84 3.31 11.20 10.67
N ALA A 85 3.17 12.51 10.90
CA ALA A 85 3.60 13.18 12.13
C ALA A 85 2.88 12.64 13.39
N LYS A 86 1.68 12.09 13.23
CA LYS A 86 0.91 11.42 14.30
C LYS A 86 1.26 9.93 14.43
N GLY A 87 2.27 9.42 13.73
CA GLY A 87 2.73 8.03 13.82
C GLY A 87 1.83 7.05 13.06
N TRP A 88 1.17 7.51 12.00
CA TRP A 88 0.52 6.63 11.04
C TRP A 88 1.55 6.18 10.01
N GLU A 89 1.63 4.88 9.73
CA GLU A 89 2.69 4.31 8.89
C GLU A 89 2.12 3.56 7.68
N PRO A 90 2.78 3.64 6.52
CA PRO A 90 2.39 2.85 5.36
C PRO A 90 2.59 1.36 5.64
N VAL A 91 1.65 0.54 5.19
CA VAL A 91 1.77 -0.91 5.27
C VAL A 91 1.68 -1.52 3.88
N LYS A 92 2.63 -2.38 3.60
CA LYS A 92 2.76 -3.09 2.33
C LYS A 92 2.64 -4.59 2.57
N ILE A 93 1.73 -5.22 1.86
CA ILE A 93 1.50 -6.68 1.90
C ILE A 93 1.92 -7.30 0.56
N PRO A 94 2.69 -8.39 0.56
CA PRO A 94 3.00 -9.12 -0.66
C PRO A 94 1.74 -9.85 -1.16
N CYS A 95 1.52 -9.83 -2.47
CA CYS A 95 0.48 -10.64 -3.10
C CYS A 95 0.95 -12.10 -3.16
N GLN A 96 0.12 -13.01 -2.66
CA GLN A 96 0.28 -14.45 -2.87
C GLN A 96 -0.56 -14.85 -4.08
N TYR A 97 0.08 -15.47 -5.07
CA TYR A 97 -0.59 -15.94 -6.27
C TYR A 97 -0.53 -17.48 -6.27
N ASP A 98 -1.68 -18.14 -6.13
CA ASP A 98 -1.77 -19.61 -6.15
C ASP A 98 -1.39 -20.20 -7.52
N LEU A 99 -1.38 -19.38 -8.57
CA LEU A 99 -1.04 -19.74 -9.95
C LEU A 99 0.46 -19.74 -10.24
N ILE A 100 1.30 -19.48 -9.25
CA ILE A 100 2.73 -19.68 -9.41
C ILE A 100 2.97 -21.18 -9.24
N SER A 101 3.24 -21.83 -10.37
CA SER A 101 3.46 -23.26 -10.60
C SER A 101 4.27 -23.96 -9.49
N ASP A 102 4.11 -25.28 -9.42
CA ASP A 102 4.86 -26.19 -8.54
C ASP A 102 6.38 -25.89 -8.51
N GLU A 103 6.93 -25.28 -9.56
CA GLU A 103 8.30 -24.78 -9.66
C GLU A 103 8.70 -23.77 -8.57
N VAL A 104 7.84 -22.81 -8.19
CA VAL A 104 8.19 -21.84 -7.13
C VAL A 104 8.07 -22.47 -5.74
N CYS A 105 7.17 -23.42 -5.55
CA CYS A 105 7.13 -24.26 -4.35
C CYS A 105 8.41 -25.11 -4.22
N GLN A 106 8.90 -25.70 -5.33
CA GLN A 106 10.15 -26.45 -5.35
C GLN A 106 11.36 -25.54 -5.07
N LEU A 107 11.40 -24.34 -5.65
CA LEU A 107 12.49 -23.40 -5.41
C LEU A 107 12.47 -22.85 -3.97
N ALA A 108 11.28 -22.65 -3.37
CA ALA A 108 11.15 -22.25 -1.96
C ALA A 108 11.59 -23.38 -1.01
N GLN A 109 11.27 -24.64 -1.36
CA GLN A 109 11.80 -25.82 -0.65
C GLN A 109 13.33 -25.91 -0.76
N VAL A 110 13.88 -25.67 -1.95
CA VAL A 110 15.35 -25.61 -2.16
C VAL A 110 15.98 -24.50 -1.32
N ALA A 111 15.36 -23.33 -1.25
CA ALA A 111 15.80 -22.22 -0.41
C ALA A 111 15.84 -22.57 1.08
N ASP A 112 14.78 -23.19 1.61
CA ASP A 112 14.70 -23.65 3.00
C ASP A 112 15.72 -24.76 3.30
N GLU A 113 15.92 -25.71 2.39
CA GLU A 113 16.96 -26.75 2.51
C GLU A 113 18.38 -26.16 2.53
N ILE A 114 18.66 -25.16 1.70
CA ILE A 114 19.93 -24.43 1.68
C ILE A 114 20.16 -23.74 3.03
N LEU A 115 19.14 -23.06 3.57
CA LEU A 115 19.22 -22.38 4.86
C LEU A 115 19.42 -23.37 6.03
N LYS A 116 18.71 -24.50 6.04
CA LYS A 116 18.89 -25.56 7.05
C LYS A 116 20.27 -26.22 7.01
N CYS A 117 20.84 -26.34 5.81
CA CYS A 117 22.16 -26.96 5.63
C CYS A 117 23.33 -25.96 5.68
N ARG A 118 23.07 -24.65 5.80
CA ARG A 118 24.11 -23.60 5.71
C ARG A 118 25.28 -23.77 6.66
N ALA A 119 25.03 -24.23 7.88
CA ALA A 119 26.07 -24.48 8.89
C ALA A 119 26.94 -25.72 8.58
N LYS A 120 26.52 -26.59 7.67
CA LYS A 120 27.22 -27.83 7.28
C LYS A 120 28.23 -27.61 6.15
N PHE A 121 28.14 -26.51 5.41
CA PHE A 121 29.05 -26.23 4.29
C PHE A 121 30.43 -25.78 4.80
N LYS A 122 31.40 -26.69 4.79
CA LYS A 122 32.77 -26.43 5.24
C LYS A 122 33.59 -25.60 4.24
N THR A 123 33.23 -25.64 2.96
CA THR A 123 33.94 -24.93 1.88
C THR A 123 32.95 -24.33 0.88
N GLN A 124 33.38 -23.28 0.19
CA GLN A 124 32.64 -22.64 -0.90
C GLN A 124 32.26 -23.64 -2.00
N ARG A 125 33.18 -24.55 -2.35
CA ARG A 125 32.97 -25.54 -3.41
C ARG A 125 31.79 -26.46 -3.09
N LEU A 126 31.73 -27.00 -1.86
CA LEU A 126 30.65 -27.88 -1.43
C LEU A 126 29.29 -27.18 -1.39
N MET A 127 29.26 -25.93 -0.95
CA MET A 127 28.04 -25.11 -0.98
C MET A 127 27.55 -24.89 -2.40
N VAL A 128 28.45 -24.52 -3.31
CA VAL A 128 28.12 -24.21 -4.71
C VAL A 128 27.71 -25.45 -5.48
N GLU A 129 28.37 -26.59 -5.26
CA GLU A 129 28.00 -27.88 -5.83
C GLU A 129 26.61 -28.31 -5.34
N PHE A 130 26.32 -28.18 -4.03
CA PHE A 130 25.02 -28.51 -3.46
C PHE A 130 23.88 -27.63 -4.01
N ILE A 131 24.09 -26.31 -4.08
CA ILE A 131 23.07 -25.39 -4.62
C ILE A 131 22.85 -25.68 -6.11
N ALA A 132 23.93 -25.91 -6.87
CA ALA A 132 23.83 -26.21 -8.29
C ALA A 132 23.09 -27.54 -8.55
N GLU A 133 23.35 -28.56 -7.73
CA GLU A 133 22.63 -29.83 -7.75
C GLU A 133 21.13 -29.63 -7.48
N LYS A 134 20.80 -28.91 -6.41
CA LYS A 134 19.40 -28.67 -6.02
C LYS A 134 18.63 -27.86 -7.05
N LEU A 135 19.26 -26.86 -7.66
CA LEU A 135 18.65 -26.06 -8.71
C LEU A 135 18.60 -26.78 -10.06
N SER A 136 19.48 -27.76 -10.33
CA SER A 136 19.48 -28.50 -11.60
C SER A 136 18.24 -29.36 -11.83
N GLY A 137 17.47 -29.66 -10.76
CA GLY A 137 16.17 -30.31 -10.83
C GLY A 137 15.00 -29.38 -11.12
N CYS A 138 15.23 -28.06 -11.24
CA CYS A 138 14.19 -27.07 -11.54
C CYS A 138 14.17 -26.77 -13.04
N GLU A 139 13.05 -27.00 -13.72
CA GLU A 139 12.94 -26.87 -15.18
C GLU A 139 12.94 -25.41 -15.66
N ASP A 140 12.35 -24.49 -14.88
CA ASP A 140 12.11 -23.09 -15.28
C ASP A 140 12.86 -22.07 -14.42
N LEU A 141 14.19 -22.20 -14.35
CA LEU A 141 15.02 -21.18 -13.69
C LEU A 141 15.12 -19.90 -14.53
N PRO A 142 15.11 -18.71 -13.89
CA PRO A 142 15.30 -17.43 -14.59
C PRO A 142 16.73 -17.23 -15.13
N PHE A 143 17.61 -18.22 -14.96
CA PHE A 143 18.98 -18.23 -15.46
C PHE A 143 19.43 -19.66 -15.80
N LYS A 144 20.29 -19.79 -16.81
CA LYS A 144 20.85 -21.10 -17.21
C LYS A 144 21.96 -21.54 -16.26
N ILE A 145 21.80 -22.70 -15.63
CA ILE A 145 22.87 -23.36 -14.87
C ILE A 145 23.79 -24.11 -15.85
N LYS A 146 24.83 -23.43 -16.32
CA LYS A 146 25.84 -24.04 -17.20
C LYS A 146 26.94 -24.78 -16.44
N SER A 147 27.18 -24.40 -15.19
CA SER A 147 28.13 -25.04 -14.28
C SER A 147 27.87 -24.57 -12.84
N PRO A 148 28.37 -25.29 -11.82
CA PRO A 148 28.26 -24.85 -10.43
C PRO A 148 28.84 -23.43 -10.21
N GLN A 149 29.96 -23.09 -10.86
CA GLN A 149 30.55 -21.75 -10.73
C GLN A 149 29.69 -20.64 -11.33
N ALA A 150 28.86 -20.94 -12.34
CA ALA A 150 27.91 -19.98 -12.90
C ALA A 150 26.82 -19.63 -11.87
N VAL A 151 26.36 -20.60 -11.08
CA VAL A 151 25.38 -20.38 -9.99
C VAL A 151 25.94 -19.41 -8.96
N LEU A 152 27.19 -19.59 -8.54
CA LEU A 152 27.83 -18.67 -7.61
C LEU A 152 27.92 -17.24 -8.15
N LYS A 153 28.21 -17.08 -9.44
CA LYS A 153 28.29 -15.77 -10.08
C LYS A 153 26.94 -15.06 -10.00
N THR A 154 25.85 -15.76 -10.37
CA THR A 154 24.49 -15.23 -10.29
C THR A 154 24.06 -14.90 -8.85
N LEU A 155 24.41 -15.76 -7.87
CA LEU A 155 24.13 -15.50 -6.46
C LEU A 155 24.85 -14.25 -5.93
N LYS A 156 26.09 -14.02 -6.37
CA LYS A 156 26.86 -12.81 -6.04
C LYS A 156 26.28 -11.56 -6.69
N GLU A 157 25.93 -11.63 -7.97
CA GLU A 157 25.32 -10.52 -8.72
C GLU A 157 23.98 -10.09 -8.09
N LYS A 158 23.24 -11.05 -7.54
CA LYS A 158 21.98 -10.81 -6.81
C LYS A 158 22.17 -10.46 -5.32
N GLY A 159 23.41 -10.37 -4.84
CA GLY A 159 23.72 -9.98 -3.45
C GLY A 159 23.42 -11.04 -2.38
N LEU A 160 23.13 -12.29 -2.76
CA LEU A 160 22.65 -13.34 -1.86
C LEU A 160 23.76 -14.07 -1.09
N VAL A 161 25.01 -13.89 -1.51
CA VAL A 161 26.17 -14.48 -0.84
C VAL A 161 27.28 -13.45 -0.72
N CYS A 162 27.75 -13.23 0.51
CA CYS A 162 28.85 -12.32 0.81
C CYS A 162 30.19 -13.06 0.81
N CYS A 163 31.22 -12.43 0.26
CA CYS A 163 32.57 -12.96 0.18
C CYS A 163 33.46 -12.24 1.20
N ASN A 164 33.84 -12.89 2.30
CA ASN A 164 34.69 -12.25 3.29
C ASN A 164 36.16 -12.26 2.82
N ARG A 165 36.75 -11.07 2.60
CA ARG A 165 38.02 -10.88 1.87
C ARG A 165 39.26 -11.52 2.53
N GLY A 166 39.17 -12.03 3.75
CA GLY A 166 40.31 -12.57 4.50
C GLY A 166 40.50 -14.09 4.45
N ASN A 167 39.48 -14.90 4.13
CA ASN A 167 39.55 -16.36 4.38
C ASN A 167 38.87 -17.26 3.33
N ASN A 168 38.41 -16.73 2.19
CA ASN A 168 37.61 -17.49 1.21
C ASN A 168 36.40 -18.24 1.82
N ARG A 169 35.97 -17.84 3.02
CA ARG A 169 34.77 -18.34 3.68
C ARG A 169 33.59 -17.49 3.21
N PHE A 170 32.61 -18.19 2.62
CA PHE A 170 31.34 -17.63 2.22
C PHE A 170 30.35 -17.90 3.34
N SER A 171 29.67 -16.86 3.78
CA SER A 171 28.57 -16.99 4.71
C SER A 171 27.36 -16.35 4.07
N PHE A 172 26.26 -17.08 4.07
CA PHE A 172 24.94 -16.48 4.04
C PHE A 172 24.84 -15.44 5.17
N GLY A 173 24.19 -14.30 4.92
CA GLY A 173 23.93 -13.31 5.96
C GLY A 173 23.33 -14.00 7.20
N LYS A 174 23.84 -13.68 8.40
CA LYS A 174 23.43 -14.38 9.63
C LYS A 174 21.92 -14.32 9.88
N ASP A 175 21.29 -13.25 9.42
CA ASP A 175 19.88 -12.93 9.66
C ASP A 175 18.98 -13.24 8.44
N MET A 176 19.54 -13.92 7.42
CA MET A 176 18.84 -14.17 6.18
C MET A 176 17.68 -15.16 6.36
N GLN A 177 16.50 -14.72 5.94
CA GLN A 177 15.23 -15.44 5.93
C GLN A 177 14.91 -15.99 4.53
N THR A 178 13.87 -16.81 4.41
CA THR A 178 13.43 -17.40 3.13
C THR A 178 13.04 -16.31 2.12
N GLU A 179 12.49 -15.20 2.60
CA GLU A 179 12.08 -14.03 1.82
C GLU A 179 13.28 -13.30 1.20
N ASP A 180 14.47 -13.39 1.81
CA ASP A 180 15.68 -12.78 1.25
C ASP A 180 16.24 -13.57 0.06
N LEU A 181 15.82 -14.82 -0.12
CA LEU A 181 16.10 -15.63 -1.31
C LEU A 181 15.07 -15.42 -2.43
N ALA A 182 14.09 -14.53 -2.23
CA ALA A 182 13.14 -14.10 -3.25
C ALA A 182 13.79 -13.68 -4.59
N PRO A 183 15.02 -13.12 -4.65
CA PRO A 183 15.65 -12.81 -5.94
C PRO A 183 16.05 -14.03 -6.79
N LEU A 184 16.10 -15.24 -6.21
CA LEU A 184 16.20 -16.52 -6.93
C LEU A 184 14.82 -17.01 -7.40
N LEU A 185 13.77 -16.60 -6.69
CA LEU A 185 12.37 -16.93 -6.87
C LEU A 185 11.69 -15.79 -7.66
N THR A 186 11.95 -15.72 -8.96
CA THR A 186 11.06 -15.04 -9.92
C THR A 186 10.47 -13.69 -9.43
N LEU A 187 11.34 -12.68 -9.32
CA LEU A 187 10.97 -11.30 -8.95
C LEU A 187 9.81 -10.70 -9.78
N ASP A 188 9.51 -11.29 -10.94
CA ASP A 188 8.44 -10.85 -11.85
C ASP A 188 7.02 -11.21 -11.39
N PHE A 189 6.86 -12.05 -10.35
CA PHE A 189 5.54 -12.50 -9.90
C PHE A 189 5.11 -11.98 -8.52
N VAL A 190 5.92 -11.18 -7.81
CA VAL A 190 5.54 -10.64 -6.49
C VAL A 190 5.05 -9.20 -6.62
N GLY A 191 3.75 -9.05 -6.89
CA GLY A 191 3.04 -7.80 -6.70
C GLY A 191 2.88 -7.45 -5.21
N TYR A 192 2.56 -6.20 -4.91
CA TYR A 192 2.21 -5.77 -3.55
C TYR A 192 0.89 -5.02 -3.55
N ARG A 193 0.27 -4.99 -2.38
CA ARG A 193 -0.74 -3.99 -2.05
C ARG A 193 -0.20 -3.09 -0.95
N GLU A 194 -0.35 -1.80 -1.15
CA GLU A 194 0.08 -0.79 -0.21
C GLU A 194 -1.14 0.01 0.18
N MET A 195 -1.24 0.27 1.48
CA MET A 195 -2.24 1.14 2.04
C MET A 195 -1.52 2.33 2.65
N ASP A 196 -2.05 3.53 2.40
CA ASP A 196 -1.38 4.78 2.76
C ASP A 196 -0.96 4.78 4.23
N PHE A 197 -1.87 4.37 5.13
CA PHE A 197 -1.61 4.35 6.56
C PHE A 197 -2.36 3.27 7.31
N VAL A 198 -1.68 2.62 8.26
CA VAL A 198 -2.26 1.75 9.28
C VAL A 198 -1.81 2.20 10.66
N LYS A 199 -2.73 2.18 11.63
CA LYS A 199 -2.41 2.33 13.06
C LYS A 199 -3.46 1.63 13.91
N ASP A 200 -3.06 0.80 14.87
CA ASP A 200 -3.95 0.16 15.85
C ASP A 200 -5.22 -0.52 15.23
N LYS A 201 -5.01 -1.25 14.12
CA LYS A 201 -6.04 -1.91 13.29
C LYS A 201 -7.04 -0.95 12.62
N VAL A 202 -6.69 0.32 12.45
CA VAL A 202 -7.43 1.27 11.59
C VAL A 202 -6.59 1.55 10.37
N GLY A 203 -7.25 1.51 9.21
CA GLY A 203 -6.68 1.91 7.94
C GLY A 203 -7.17 3.26 7.47
N VAL A 204 -6.28 4.08 6.89
CA VAL A 204 -6.64 5.36 6.28
C VAL A 204 -6.10 5.42 4.85
N GLU A 205 -6.93 5.91 3.95
CA GLU A 205 -6.60 6.21 2.56
C GLU A 205 -6.96 7.67 2.25
N VAL A 206 -6.05 8.40 1.63
CA VAL A 206 -6.29 9.78 1.17
C VAL A 206 -6.36 9.77 -0.34
N GLN A 207 -7.50 10.15 -0.91
CA GLN A 207 -7.78 9.96 -2.33
C GLN A 207 -8.36 11.20 -3.02
N PHE A 208 -7.47 11.97 -3.66
CA PHE A 208 -7.82 13.03 -4.62
C PHE A 208 -7.65 12.59 -6.10
N GLY A 209 -7.75 11.29 -6.37
CA GLY A 209 -7.57 10.69 -7.69
C GLY A 209 -8.87 10.44 -8.46
N LYS A 210 -8.82 9.49 -9.41
CA LYS A 210 -9.98 9.08 -10.24
C LYS A 210 -10.92 8.14 -9.46
N TYR A 211 -12.18 8.10 -9.89
CA TYR A 211 -13.25 7.30 -9.25
C TYR A 211 -12.89 5.82 -9.07
N SER A 212 -12.19 5.22 -10.05
CA SER A 212 -11.79 3.81 -10.03
C SER A 212 -10.93 3.45 -8.83
N PHE A 213 -10.13 4.39 -8.33
CA PHE A 213 -9.25 4.17 -7.18
C PHE A 213 -10.01 4.25 -5.85
N MET A 214 -11.00 5.12 -5.72
CA MET A 214 -11.86 5.19 -4.52
C MET A 214 -12.67 3.90 -4.35
N VAL A 215 -13.26 3.42 -5.46
CA VAL A 215 -13.97 2.14 -5.47
C VAL A 215 -13.03 1.00 -5.14
N TYR A 216 -11.83 0.99 -5.72
CA TYR A 216 -10.82 -0.02 -5.40
C TYR A 216 -10.42 0.01 -3.91
N ASN A 217 -10.23 1.19 -3.32
CA ASN A 217 -9.85 1.35 -1.91
C ASN A 217 -10.87 0.68 -0.98
N VAL A 218 -12.15 1.04 -1.10
CA VAL A 218 -13.20 0.56 -0.20
C VAL A 218 -13.64 -0.86 -0.52
N CYS A 219 -13.85 -1.19 -1.79
CA CYS A 219 -14.41 -2.49 -2.17
C CYS A 219 -13.37 -3.63 -2.19
N ALA A 220 -12.10 -3.32 -2.48
CA ALA A 220 -11.04 -4.32 -2.62
C ALA A 220 -9.93 -4.16 -1.58
N LYS A 221 -9.22 -3.02 -1.57
CA LYS A 221 -7.99 -2.84 -0.78
C LYS A 221 -8.22 -3.03 0.71
N MET A 222 -9.17 -2.31 1.29
CA MET A 222 -9.47 -2.40 2.73
C MET A 222 -9.95 -3.80 3.11
N THR A 223 -10.77 -4.44 2.28
CA THR A 223 -11.19 -5.85 2.46
C THR A 223 -9.98 -6.80 2.50
N ILE A 224 -9.00 -6.63 1.61
CA ILE A 224 -7.78 -7.44 1.60
C ILE A 224 -6.99 -7.21 2.89
N PHE A 225 -6.76 -5.96 3.29
CA PHE A 225 -6.02 -5.65 4.52
C PHE A 225 -6.73 -6.16 5.77
N LYS A 226 -8.07 -6.20 5.78
CA LYS A 226 -8.83 -6.85 6.85
C LYS A 226 -8.62 -8.36 6.88
N LYS A 227 -8.75 -9.03 5.73
CA LYS A 227 -8.55 -10.49 5.63
C LYS A 227 -7.14 -10.92 6.02
N MET A 228 -6.16 -10.09 5.70
CA MET A 228 -4.76 -10.28 6.12
C MET A 228 -4.49 -9.85 7.57
N GLY A 229 -5.53 -9.43 8.31
CA GLY A 229 -5.45 -9.11 9.73
C GLY A 229 -4.79 -7.76 10.04
N HIS A 230 -4.53 -6.89 9.08
CA HIS A 230 -3.90 -5.59 9.32
C HIS A 230 -4.87 -4.53 9.86
N ILE A 231 -6.14 -4.58 9.46
CA ILE A 231 -7.16 -3.61 9.89
C ILE A 231 -8.49 -4.28 10.26
N GLU A 232 -9.27 -3.60 11.09
CA GLU A 232 -10.65 -3.92 11.44
C GLU A 232 -11.63 -2.86 10.92
N TYR A 233 -11.15 -1.63 10.74
CA TYR A 233 -11.90 -0.47 10.26
C TYR A 233 -11.10 0.29 9.20
N GLY A 234 -11.81 0.85 8.22
CA GLY A 234 -11.22 1.76 7.22
C GLY A 234 -11.76 3.19 7.33
N ILE A 235 -10.96 4.16 6.92
CA ILE A 235 -11.35 5.54 6.66
C ILE A 235 -10.88 5.91 5.25
N GLU A 236 -11.77 6.45 4.43
CA GLU A 236 -11.43 7.02 3.12
C GLU A 236 -11.67 8.53 3.16
N ILE A 237 -10.63 9.34 2.89
CA ILE A 237 -10.70 10.80 2.87
C ILE A 237 -10.74 11.27 1.42
N VAL A 238 -11.78 12.03 1.06
CA VAL A 238 -12.09 12.38 -0.33
C VAL A 238 -12.56 13.83 -0.46
N PRO A 239 -12.36 14.51 -1.59
CA PRO A 239 -12.89 15.85 -1.77
C PRO A 239 -14.41 15.81 -1.94
N THR A 240 -15.12 16.81 -1.47
CA THR A 240 -16.53 17.03 -1.86
C THR A 240 -16.64 17.66 -3.25
N LYS A 241 -17.86 17.73 -3.80
CA LYS A 241 -18.10 18.45 -5.06
C LYS A 241 -17.73 19.93 -4.97
N GLU A 242 -17.83 20.54 -3.80
CA GLU A 242 -17.36 21.91 -3.53
C GLU A 242 -15.88 22.05 -3.87
N LEU A 243 -15.02 21.26 -3.23
CA LEU A 243 -13.58 21.27 -3.47
C LEU A 243 -13.23 20.83 -4.89
N GLN A 244 -13.88 19.78 -5.41
CA GLN A 244 -13.57 19.25 -6.74
C GLN A 244 -13.76 20.28 -7.87
N LYS A 245 -14.67 21.27 -7.73
CA LYS A 245 -14.84 22.35 -8.72
C LYS A 245 -13.59 23.22 -8.89
N GLU A 246 -12.73 23.25 -7.87
CA GLU A 246 -11.45 23.97 -7.87
C GLU A 246 -10.27 23.02 -8.14
N MET A 247 -10.54 21.84 -8.69
CA MET A 247 -9.55 20.81 -9.06
C MET A 247 -9.71 20.43 -10.55
N SER A 248 -8.84 19.54 -11.04
CA SER A 248 -8.97 18.98 -12.39
C SER A 248 -10.27 18.22 -12.57
N THR A 249 -10.82 18.24 -13.79
CA THR A 249 -12.13 17.63 -14.12
C THR A 249 -12.19 16.12 -13.86
N GLY A 250 -11.06 15.42 -13.91
CA GLY A 250 -10.98 13.97 -13.69
C GLY A 250 -10.89 13.53 -12.23
N VAL A 251 -10.86 14.46 -11.28
CA VAL A 251 -10.86 14.14 -9.84
C VAL A 251 -12.28 13.73 -9.42
N SER A 252 -12.39 12.57 -8.78
CA SER A 252 -13.67 12.10 -8.24
C SER A 252 -13.93 12.69 -6.85
N PHE A 253 -15.18 12.65 -6.41
CA PHE A 253 -15.66 13.38 -5.25
C PHE A 253 -16.68 12.58 -4.43
N TYR A 254 -16.85 12.98 -3.17
CA TYR A 254 -17.67 12.34 -2.16
C TYR A 254 -19.07 11.95 -2.65
N GLU A 255 -19.81 12.89 -3.21
CA GLU A 255 -21.20 12.69 -3.60
C GLU A 255 -21.33 11.65 -4.73
N GLN A 256 -20.41 11.68 -5.70
CA GLN A 256 -20.33 10.65 -6.74
C GLN A 256 -19.99 9.29 -6.13
N PHE A 257 -19.01 9.25 -5.22
CA PHE A 257 -18.56 8.00 -4.64
C PHE A 257 -19.60 7.33 -3.74
N VAL A 258 -20.33 8.12 -2.94
CA VAL A 258 -21.47 7.61 -2.16
C VAL A 258 -22.54 7.05 -3.09
N TRP A 259 -22.87 7.76 -4.17
CA TRP A 259 -23.83 7.27 -5.15
C TRP A 259 -23.38 5.94 -5.76
N ASP A 260 -22.11 5.81 -6.15
CA ASP A 260 -21.55 4.55 -6.67
C ASP A 260 -21.68 3.41 -5.64
N LEU A 261 -21.38 3.67 -4.37
CA LEU A 261 -21.51 2.68 -3.29
C LEU A 261 -22.96 2.26 -3.02
N GLU A 262 -23.93 3.16 -3.20
CA GLU A 262 -25.36 2.87 -3.06
C GLU A 262 -25.92 2.11 -4.26
N GLN A 263 -25.49 2.45 -5.49
CA GLN A 263 -26.07 1.90 -6.73
C GLN A 263 -25.43 0.59 -7.22
N ARG A 264 -24.20 0.27 -6.79
CA ARG A 264 -23.47 -0.92 -7.25
C ARG A 264 -24.10 -2.28 -6.85
N GLY A 265 -25.12 -2.28 -6.01
CA GLY A 265 -25.76 -3.50 -5.49
C GLY A 265 -25.06 -4.12 -4.27
N VAL A 266 -25.62 -5.23 -3.77
CA VAL A 266 -25.14 -5.91 -2.56
C VAL A 266 -23.92 -6.78 -2.90
N SER A 267 -22.87 -6.67 -2.09
CA SER A 267 -21.68 -7.51 -2.19
C SER A 267 -21.20 -7.87 -0.78
N ASN A 268 -20.58 -9.04 -0.63
CA ASN A 268 -20.00 -9.50 0.62
C ASN A 268 -18.66 -8.78 0.89
N ILE A 269 -18.75 -7.49 1.19
CA ILE A 269 -17.61 -6.66 1.64
C ILE A 269 -17.71 -6.60 3.16
N ASP A 270 -16.84 -7.35 3.82
CA ASP A 270 -16.91 -7.58 5.25
C ASP A 270 -16.09 -6.57 6.07
N ILE A 271 -15.90 -5.34 5.60
CA ILE A 271 -15.18 -4.29 6.35
C ILE A 271 -16.06 -3.04 6.60
N PRO A 272 -16.12 -2.51 7.84
CA PRO A 272 -16.71 -1.20 8.13
C PRO A 272 -15.76 -0.09 7.66
N VAL A 273 -16.27 0.83 6.83
CA VAL A 273 -15.50 1.96 6.29
C VAL A 273 -16.24 3.27 6.48
N LEU A 274 -15.57 4.28 7.05
CA LEU A 274 -16.07 5.64 7.14
C LEU A 274 -15.51 6.48 5.98
N VAL A 275 -16.37 6.95 5.09
CA VAL A 275 -15.96 7.88 4.02
C VAL A 275 -16.16 9.31 4.53
N ILE A 276 -15.11 10.14 4.44
CA ILE A 276 -15.09 11.52 4.93
C ILE A 276 -14.91 12.45 3.73
N GLY A 277 -15.93 13.27 3.46
CA GLY A 277 -15.91 14.32 2.45
C GLY A 277 -15.38 15.63 3.04
N ILE A 278 -14.34 16.20 2.43
CA ILE A 278 -13.69 17.44 2.90
C ILE A 278 -13.77 18.59 1.90
N ALA A 279 -13.61 19.81 2.40
CA ALA A 279 -13.48 21.04 1.62
C ALA A 279 -12.55 22.03 2.34
N PRO A 280 -11.98 23.04 1.65
CA PRO A 280 -11.24 24.14 2.27
C PRO A 280 -12.05 24.83 3.37
#